data_AF-A0A7C4LRT8-F1
#
_entry.id   AF-A0A7C4LRT8-F1
#
_cell.length_a   1.000
_cell.length_b   1.000
_cell.length_c   1.000
_cell.angle_alpha   90.00
_cell.angle_beta   90.00
_cell.angle_gamma   90.00
#
_symmetry.space_group_name_H-M   'P 1'
#
loop_
_entity.id
_entity.type
_entity.pdbx_description
1 polymer ?
#
loop_
_entity_poly.entity_id
_entity_poly.type
_entity_poly.pdbx_seq_one_letter_code
_entity_poly.pdbx_strand_id
1 'polypeptide(L)'
;MTNSEPWRREFQLGELPGEPVVLKAVQSGPELQRAFLTKNLLTPETLRLKPGTLVMFTVNRNDPSRMTPRFVNGQVGVVESIERGYLVVRVRDGESILVEPFTWRYDAQDPESATFTQFPLRLAWAMTIHKSQGLTLDAAYLDIRAAREPGQAFVAVSRVRTLAGLNFKEWFKGVHVSPEAIEFYRTVEG
;
A
#
# COMPACT_ATOMS: atom_id res chain seq x y z
N MET A 1 11.82 -11.90 10.09
CA MET A 1 11.54 -11.86 8.63
C MET A 1 10.20 -12.55 8.37
N THR A 2 9.09 -11.84 8.48
CA THR A 2 7.77 -12.40 8.14
C THR A 2 7.38 -11.94 6.75
N ASN A 3 7.54 -12.86 5.79
CA ASN A 3 6.92 -12.78 4.48
C ASN A 3 5.44 -12.43 4.68
N SER A 4 5.00 -11.31 4.11
CA SER A 4 3.57 -11.06 3.93
C SER A 4 3.01 -12.23 3.13
N GLU A 5 2.20 -13.08 3.77
CA GLU A 5 1.82 -14.36 3.19
C GLU A 5 0.99 -14.15 1.90
N PRO A 6 1.44 -14.68 0.74
CA PRO A 6 0.82 -14.47 -0.58
C PRO A 6 -0.67 -14.88 -0.65
N TRP A 7 -1.09 -15.87 0.13
CA TRP A 7 -2.44 -16.45 0.08
C TRP A 7 -3.56 -15.45 0.37
N ARG A 8 -3.32 -14.40 1.17
CA ARG A 8 -4.36 -13.39 1.48
C ARG A 8 -4.71 -12.51 0.29
N ARG A 9 -3.72 -12.22 -0.56
CA ARG A 9 -3.92 -11.44 -1.78
C ARG A 9 -4.74 -12.22 -2.80
N GLU A 10 -4.49 -13.52 -2.89
CA GLU A 10 -5.19 -14.43 -3.81
C GLU A 10 -6.60 -14.76 -3.33
N PHE A 11 -6.80 -14.95 -2.02
CA PHE A 11 -8.11 -15.26 -1.44
C PHE A 11 -9.16 -14.20 -1.74
N GLN A 12 -8.91 -12.92 -1.41
CA GLN A 12 -9.90 -11.87 -1.62
C GLN A 12 -10.08 -11.47 -3.10
N LEU A 13 -9.05 -11.68 -3.93
CA LEU A 13 -9.20 -11.54 -5.38
C LEU A 13 -10.02 -12.70 -5.96
N GLY A 14 -9.93 -13.90 -5.38
CA GLY A 14 -10.73 -15.08 -5.74
C GLY A 14 -12.23 -14.90 -5.48
N GLU A 15 -12.60 -14.16 -4.42
CA GLU A 15 -14.00 -13.84 -4.10
C GLU A 15 -14.66 -12.85 -5.08
N LEU A 16 -13.87 -12.11 -5.87
CA LEU A 16 -14.40 -11.21 -6.89
C LEU A 16 -14.67 -11.98 -8.19
N PRO A 17 -15.81 -11.72 -8.87
CA PRO A 17 -16.16 -12.40 -10.11
C PRO A 17 -15.16 -12.09 -11.24
N GLY A 18 -15.02 -13.04 -12.17
CA GLY A 18 -14.14 -12.93 -13.34
C GLY A 18 -12.69 -13.37 -13.08
N GLU A 19 -11.89 -13.47 -14.13
CA GLU A 19 -10.47 -13.81 -14.05
C GLU A 19 -9.62 -12.55 -13.75
N PRO A 20 -8.56 -12.66 -12.93
CA PRO A 20 -7.72 -11.53 -12.62
C PRO A 20 -6.85 -11.13 -13.81
N VAL A 21 -6.81 -9.83 -14.10
CA VAL A 21 -5.84 -9.26 -15.01
C VAL A 21 -4.49 -9.16 -14.31
N VAL A 22 -3.46 -9.72 -14.94
CA VAL A 22 -2.09 -9.71 -14.42
C VAL A 22 -1.27 -8.67 -15.19
N LEU A 23 -0.87 -7.61 -14.50
CA LEU A 23 -0.09 -6.50 -15.04
C LEU A 23 1.35 -6.61 -14.52
N LYS A 24 2.29 -6.87 -15.42
CA LYS A 24 3.73 -6.92 -15.09
C LYS A 24 4.40 -5.59 -15.37
N ALA A 25 5.30 -5.19 -14.49
CA ALA A 25 6.08 -3.98 -14.65
C ALA A 25 7.03 -4.12 -15.85
N VAL A 26 7.22 -3.03 -16.59
CA VAL A 26 8.23 -2.92 -17.64
C VAL A 26 9.50 -2.35 -17.01
N GLN A 27 10.62 -3.03 -17.17
CA GLN A 27 11.90 -2.61 -16.57
C GLN A 27 13.02 -2.55 -17.62
N SER A 28 13.96 -1.63 -17.43
CA SER A 28 15.14 -1.47 -18.29
C SER A 28 16.38 -1.05 -17.47
N GLY A 29 17.56 -1.00 -18.08
CA GLY A 29 18.83 -0.58 -17.45
C GLY A 29 19.53 -1.69 -16.65
N PRO A 30 20.56 -1.37 -15.85
CA PRO A 30 21.43 -2.37 -15.20
C PRO A 30 20.72 -3.27 -14.17
N GLU A 31 21.06 -4.57 -14.15
CA GLU A 31 20.42 -5.59 -13.28
C GLU A 31 20.39 -5.20 -11.80
N LEU A 32 21.54 -4.78 -11.24
CA LEU A 32 21.63 -4.41 -9.82
C LEU A 32 20.69 -3.25 -9.46
N GLN A 33 20.53 -2.30 -10.37
CA GLN A 33 19.64 -1.15 -10.17
C GLN A 33 18.16 -1.55 -10.32
N ARG A 34 17.82 -2.42 -11.27
CA ARG A 34 16.46 -2.99 -11.40
C ARG A 34 16.06 -3.78 -10.15
N ALA A 35 16.95 -4.62 -9.65
CA ALA A 35 16.73 -5.38 -8.42
C ALA A 35 16.54 -4.45 -7.21
N PHE A 36 17.30 -3.35 -7.15
CA PHE A 36 17.11 -2.30 -6.14
C PHE A 36 15.71 -1.67 -6.23
N LEU A 37 15.26 -1.25 -7.41
CA LEU A 37 13.93 -0.66 -7.59
C LEU A 37 12.83 -1.66 -7.20
N THR A 38 12.89 -2.89 -7.72
CA THR A 38 11.90 -3.94 -7.44
C THR A 38 11.77 -4.23 -5.94
N LYS A 39 12.88 -4.19 -5.20
CA LYS A 39 12.89 -4.44 -3.75
C LYS A 39 12.39 -3.27 -2.91
N ASN A 40 12.63 -2.03 -3.36
CA ASN A 40 12.43 -0.84 -2.53
C ASN A 40 11.17 -0.02 -2.88
N LEU A 41 10.57 -0.23 -4.05
CA LEU A 41 9.32 0.44 -4.42
C LEU A 41 8.11 -0.15 -3.67
N LEU A 42 7.15 0.71 -3.34
CA LEU A 42 5.86 0.29 -2.78
C LEU A 42 4.98 -0.39 -3.83
N THR A 43 5.15 -0.02 -5.10
CA THR A 43 4.47 -0.60 -6.24
C THR A 43 5.07 -1.98 -6.54
N PRO A 44 4.27 -3.06 -6.55
CA PRO A 44 4.77 -4.39 -6.85
C PRO A 44 5.10 -4.55 -8.34
N GLU A 45 6.08 -5.40 -8.63
CA GLU A 45 6.42 -5.79 -10.00
C GLU A 45 5.24 -6.44 -10.72
N THR A 46 4.51 -7.32 -10.03
CA THR A 46 3.31 -7.95 -10.55
C THR A 46 2.08 -7.45 -9.79
N LEU A 47 1.18 -6.79 -10.49
CA LEU A 47 -0.09 -6.31 -9.97
C LEU A 47 -1.22 -7.20 -10.54
N ARG A 48 -1.99 -7.82 -9.65
CA ARG A 48 -3.13 -8.67 -10.01
C ARG A 48 -4.41 -7.95 -9.60
N LEU A 49 -5.27 -7.65 -10.56
CA LEU A 49 -6.46 -6.84 -10.34
C LEU A 49 -7.70 -7.46 -10.98
N LYS A 50 -8.85 -7.14 -10.39
CA LYS A 50 -10.19 -7.30 -10.95
C LYS A 50 -10.98 -6.01 -10.69
N PRO A 51 -12.02 -5.68 -11.48
CA PRO A 51 -13.04 -4.74 -11.03
C PRO A 51 -13.53 -5.12 -9.62
N GLY A 52 -13.70 -4.14 -8.73
CA GLY A 52 -14.01 -4.34 -7.31
C GLY A 52 -12.78 -4.50 -6.40
N THR A 53 -11.56 -4.57 -6.95
CA THR A 53 -10.34 -4.71 -6.12
C THR A 53 -10.05 -3.43 -5.36
N LEU A 54 -9.82 -3.53 -4.05
CA LEU A 54 -9.37 -2.40 -3.24
C LEU A 54 -7.86 -2.17 -3.44
N VAL A 55 -7.51 -0.97 -3.89
CA VAL A 55 -6.13 -0.58 -4.19
C VAL A 55 -5.75 0.68 -3.42
N MET A 56 -4.45 0.84 -3.20
CA MET A 56 -3.85 2.00 -2.58
C MET A 56 -2.84 2.62 -3.55
N PHE A 57 -2.94 3.93 -3.74
CA PHE A 57 -1.98 4.70 -4.52
C PHE A 57 -0.61 4.70 -3.82
N THR A 58 0.47 4.58 -4.60
CA THR A 58 1.85 4.47 -4.08
C THR A 58 2.72 5.69 -4.33
N VAL A 59 2.19 6.70 -5.04
CA VAL A 59 2.87 7.97 -5.35
C VAL A 59 1.90 9.13 -5.25
N ASN A 60 2.44 10.34 -5.13
CA ASN A 60 1.67 11.56 -5.30
C ASN A 60 1.62 11.95 -6.78
N ARG A 61 0.44 12.31 -7.28
CA ARG A 61 0.26 12.94 -8.60
C ARG A 61 -0.56 14.21 -8.46
N ASN A 62 0.00 15.29 -8.98
CA ASN A 62 -0.69 16.57 -9.10
C ASN A 62 -1.36 16.67 -10.48
N ASP A 63 -2.42 17.45 -10.56
CA ASP A 63 -3.05 17.85 -11.81
C ASP A 63 -2.91 19.37 -11.95
N PRO A 64 -2.16 19.90 -12.93
CA PRO A 64 -1.98 21.35 -13.11
C PRO A 64 -3.29 22.12 -13.30
N SER A 65 -4.37 21.45 -13.73
CA SER A 65 -5.69 22.06 -13.89
C SER A 65 -6.50 22.15 -12.60
N ARG A 66 -5.99 21.59 -11.49
CA ARG A 66 -6.70 21.50 -10.21
C ARG A 66 -5.86 22.10 -9.07
N MET A 67 -6.53 22.67 -8.07
CA MET A 67 -5.88 23.17 -6.85
C MET A 67 -5.44 22.04 -5.90
N THR A 68 -6.03 20.85 -6.03
CA THR A 68 -5.71 19.67 -5.21
C THR A 68 -4.98 18.61 -6.04
N PRO A 69 -4.15 17.75 -5.41
CA PRO A 69 -3.52 16.63 -6.10
C PRO A 69 -4.58 15.73 -6.76
N ARG A 70 -4.25 15.17 -7.93
CA ARG A 70 -5.06 14.13 -8.61
C ARG A 70 -5.24 12.91 -7.71
N PHE A 71 -4.17 12.49 -7.05
CA PHE A 71 -4.18 11.49 -5.99
C PHE A 71 -2.90 11.57 -5.16
N VAL A 72 -2.96 11.04 -3.93
CA VAL A 72 -1.82 11.03 -3.00
C VAL A 72 -1.43 9.61 -2.59
N ASN A 73 -0.16 9.42 -2.24
CA ASN A 73 0.34 8.16 -1.70
C ASN A 73 -0.45 7.80 -0.42
N GLY A 74 -0.96 6.58 -0.36
CA GLY A 74 -1.79 6.11 0.74
C GLY A 74 -3.30 6.27 0.52
N GLN A 75 -3.73 7.06 -0.48
CA GLN A 75 -5.15 7.15 -0.83
C GLN A 75 -5.65 5.78 -1.30
N VAL A 76 -6.86 5.42 -0.88
CA VAL A 76 -7.48 4.12 -1.18
C VAL A 76 -8.65 4.32 -2.13
N GLY A 77 -8.79 3.41 -3.08
CA GLY A 77 -9.93 3.36 -4.00
C GLY A 77 -10.24 1.94 -4.45
N VAL A 78 -11.33 1.80 -5.18
CA VAL A 78 -11.79 0.55 -5.77
C VAL A 78 -11.59 0.62 -7.27
N VAL A 79 -10.97 -0.40 -7.85
CA VAL A 79 -10.83 -0.53 -9.31
C VAL A 79 -12.23 -0.69 -9.92
N GLU A 80 -12.62 0.23 -10.80
CA GLU A 80 -13.89 0.15 -11.54
C GLU A 80 -13.70 -0.55 -12.88
N SER A 81 -12.65 -0.18 -13.62
CA SER A 81 -12.31 -0.79 -14.89
C SER A 81 -10.81 -0.89 -15.09
N ILE A 82 -10.42 -1.85 -15.93
CA ILE A 82 -9.04 -2.17 -16.28
C ILE A 82 -8.99 -2.13 -17.81
N GLU A 83 -8.36 -1.09 -18.36
CA GLU A 83 -8.30 -0.85 -19.80
C GLU A 83 -6.87 -0.98 -20.30
N ARG A 84 -6.72 -1.04 -21.63
CA ARG A 84 -5.39 -1.06 -22.25
C ARG A 84 -4.73 0.31 -22.10
N GLY A 85 -3.84 0.43 -21.11
CA GLY A 85 -3.01 1.61 -20.88
C GLY A 85 -3.46 2.50 -19.72
N TYR A 86 -4.66 2.30 -19.17
CA TYR A 86 -5.12 3.02 -17.98
C TYR A 86 -6.06 2.15 -17.11
N LEU A 87 -6.21 2.54 -15.85
CA LEU A 87 -7.20 1.99 -14.93
C LEU A 87 -8.16 3.11 -14.51
N VAL A 88 -9.39 2.76 -14.15
CA VAL A 88 -10.30 3.69 -13.47
C VAL A 88 -10.44 3.24 -12.02
N VAL A 89 -10.14 4.14 -11.09
CA VAL A 89 -10.19 3.87 -9.64
C VAL A 89 -11.11 4.88 -8.99
N ARG A 90 -12.21 4.41 -8.39
CA ARG A 90 -13.12 5.26 -7.61
C ARG A 90 -12.65 5.37 -6.17
N VAL A 91 -12.46 6.60 -5.73
CA VAL A 91 -12.05 6.94 -4.36
C VAL A 91 -13.27 7.26 -3.48
N ARG A 92 -13.05 7.43 -2.17
CA ARG A 92 -14.11 7.52 -1.15
C ARG A 92 -15.09 8.69 -1.31
N ASP A 93 -14.64 9.81 -1.87
CA ASP A 93 -15.45 10.99 -2.15
C ASP A 93 -16.36 10.81 -3.38
N GLY A 94 -16.29 9.65 -4.03
CA GLY A 94 -17.07 9.31 -5.22
C GLY A 94 -16.39 9.70 -6.53
N GLU A 95 -15.22 10.34 -6.49
CA GLU A 95 -14.47 10.68 -7.69
C GLU A 95 -13.87 9.43 -8.36
N SER A 96 -14.06 9.31 -9.67
CA SER A 96 -13.38 8.30 -10.49
C SER A 96 -12.10 8.89 -11.09
N ILE A 97 -10.98 8.32 -10.69
CA ILE A 97 -9.64 8.76 -11.08
C ILE A 97 -9.12 7.84 -12.18
N LEU A 98 -8.73 8.43 -13.31
CA LEU A 98 -7.98 7.72 -14.34
C LEU A 98 -6.52 7.58 -13.89
N VAL A 99 -5.98 6.36 -13.94
CA VAL A 99 -4.65 6.02 -13.45
C VAL A 99 -3.82 5.44 -14.60
N GLU A 100 -2.73 6.12 -14.91
CA GLU A 100 -1.78 5.72 -15.96
C GLU A 100 -0.50 5.12 -15.33
N PRO A 101 0.29 4.37 -16.10
CA PRO A 101 1.59 3.90 -15.65
C PRO A 101 2.50 5.06 -15.22
N PHE A 102 3.24 4.85 -14.13
CA PHE A 102 4.28 5.73 -13.64
C PHE A 102 5.64 5.07 -13.90
N THR A 103 6.63 5.86 -14.32
CA THR A 103 8.02 5.40 -14.45
C THR A 103 8.88 5.94 -13.31
N TRP A 104 9.40 5.04 -12.48
CA TRP A 104 10.46 5.33 -11.52
C TRP A 104 11.82 5.13 -12.19
N ARG A 105 12.77 6.00 -11.86
CA ARG A 105 14.17 5.88 -12.27
C ARG A 105 15.05 5.67 -11.06
N TYR A 106 16.07 4.83 -11.20
CA TYR A 106 17.08 4.64 -10.16
C TYR A 106 17.86 5.94 -9.92
N ASP A 107 18.27 6.60 -11.02
CA ASP A 107 18.86 7.92 -11.01
C ASP A 107 18.14 8.82 -12.02
N ALA A 108 17.60 9.95 -11.56
CA ALA A 108 16.86 10.86 -12.43
C ALA A 108 17.76 11.64 -13.40
N GLN A 109 19.06 11.74 -13.12
CA GLN A 109 20.04 12.48 -13.92
C GLN A 109 20.76 11.61 -14.95
N ASP A 110 20.73 10.29 -14.77
CA ASP A 110 21.34 9.32 -15.69
C ASP A 110 20.26 8.66 -16.59
N PRO A 111 20.26 8.96 -17.90
CA PRO A 111 19.30 8.38 -18.85
C PRO A 111 19.41 6.85 -18.98
N GLU A 112 20.61 6.30 -18.77
CA GLU A 112 20.91 4.87 -18.88
C GLU A 112 20.64 4.10 -17.58
N SER A 113 20.28 4.81 -16.52
CA SER A 113 19.92 4.19 -15.25
C SER A 113 18.66 3.33 -15.37
N ALA A 114 18.52 2.39 -14.44
CA ALA A 114 17.39 1.49 -14.46
C ALA A 114 16.05 2.22 -14.32
N THR A 115 15.06 1.71 -15.05
CA THR A 115 13.69 2.20 -14.96
C THR A 115 12.76 1.07 -14.53
N PHE A 116 11.69 1.44 -13.85
CA PHE A 116 10.58 0.57 -13.50
C PHE A 116 9.30 1.29 -13.89
N THR A 117 8.46 0.70 -14.72
CA THR A 117 7.20 1.31 -15.19
C THR A 117 6.03 0.40 -14.85
N GLN A 118 5.07 0.93 -14.10
CA GLN A 118 3.89 0.20 -13.62
C GLN A 118 2.80 1.18 -13.19
N PHE A 119 1.54 0.74 -13.11
CA PHE A 119 0.50 1.50 -12.44
C PHE A 119 0.89 1.76 -10.97
N PRO A 120 0.85 3.00 -10.46
CA PRO A 120 1.28 3.35 -9.11
C PRO A 120 0.25 2.94 -8.05
N LEU A 121 -0.04 1.65 -8.01
CA LEU A 121 -1.04 1.03 -7.15
C LEU A 121 -0.45 -0.22 -6.50
N ARG A 122 -0.99 -0.57 -5.34
CA ARG A 122 -0.84 -1.88 -4.72
C ARG A 122 -2.15 -2.31 -4.09
N LEU A 123 -2.34 -3.61 -3.87
CA LEU A 123 -3.52 -4.09 -3.15
C LEU A 123 -3.58 -3.46 -1.74
N ALA A 124 -4.68 -2.77 -1.43
CA ALA A 124 -4.87 -2.08 -0.16
C ALA A 124 -4.98 -3.05 1.03
N TRP A 125 -5.34 -4.31 0.76
CA TRP A 125 -5.49 -5.35 1.77
C TRP A 125 -4.16 -5.95 2.26
N ALA A 126 -3.04 -5.64 1.62
CA ALA A 126 -1.76 -6.26 1.91
C ALA A 126 -0.67 -5.25 2.27
N MET A 127 -0.71 -4.72 3.49
CA MET A 127 0.40 -3.95 4.07
C MET A 127 0.88 -4.62 5.36
N THR A 128 2.20 -4.73 5.52
CA THR A 128 2.79 -5.08 6.82
C THR A 128 2.83 -3.83 7.70
N ILE A 129 2.67 -4.01 9.00
CA ILE A 129 2.64 -2.93 10.02
C ILE A 129 3.88 -2.02 9.91
N HIS A 130 5.06 -2.58 9.63
CA HIS A 130 6.28 -1.81 9.46
C HIS A 130 6.25 -0.85 8.26
N LYS A 131 5.51 -1.18 7.19
CA LYS A 131 5.38 -0.33 6.00
C LYS A 131 4.24 0.69 6.12
N SER A 132 3.45 0.64 7.20
CA SER A 132 2.46 1.67 7.52
C SER A 132 3.01 2.80 8.40
N GLN A 133 4.26 2.69 8.87
CA GLN A 133 4.86 3.70 9.74
C GLN A 133 4.95 5.06 9.01
N GLY A 134 4.27 6.07 9.55
CA GLY A 134 4.20 7.41 8.96
C GLY A 134 3.02 7.65 7.99
N LEU A 135 2.20 6.63 7.71
CA LEU A 135 0.99 6.78 6.89
C LEU A 135 -0.23 7.10 7.74
N THR A 136 -1.14 7.92 7.21
CA THR A 136 -2.44 8.15 7.82
C THR A 136 -3.51 7.47 6.96
N LEU A 137 -4.18 6.46 7.52
CA LEU A 137 -5.15 5.62 6.85
C LEU A 137 -6.58 6.00 7.25
N ASP A 138 -7.48 6.02 6.27
CA ASP A 138 -8.92 6.23 6.48
C ASP A 138 -9.60 5.00 7.10
N ALA A 139 -9.18 3.82 6.67
CA ALA A 139 -9.63 2.54 7.17
C ALA A 139 -8.56 1.46 6.95
N ALA A 140 -8.50 0.47 7.83
CA ALA A 140 -7.61 -0.67 7.69
C ALA A 140 -8.31 -1.95 8.15
N TYR A 141 -8.09 -3.03 7.39
CA TYR A 141 -8.40 -4.39 7.82
C TYR A 141 -7.13 -5.04 8.37
N LEU A 142 -7.03 -5.13 9.70
CA LEU A 142 -5.82 -5.51 10.41
C LEU A 142 -5.85 -7.00 10.80
N ASP A 143 -4.80 -7.74 10.42
CA ASP A 143 -4.47 -9.00 11.08
C ASP A 143 -3.25 -8.81 11.98
N ILE A 144 -3.54 -8.52 13.24
CA ILE A 144 -2.58 -8.26 14.30
C ILE A 144 -1.96 -9.53 14.91
N ARG A 145 -2.40 -10.74 14.53
CA ARG A 145 -1.75 -11.98 14.99
C ARG A 145 -0.34 -12.14 14.44
N ALA A 146 -0.06 -11.47 13.31
CA ALA A 146 1.28 -11.39 12.72
C ALA A 146 2.17 -10.33 13.38
N ALA A 147 1.63 -9.49 14.27
CA ALA A 147 2.39 -8.52 15.04
C ALA A 147 3.13 -9.26 16.17
N ARG A 148 4.41 -9.57 15.94
CA ARG A 148 5.24 -10.33 16.90
C ARG A 148 6.13 -9.46 17.77
N GLU A 149 6.31 -8.19 17.40
CA GLU A 149 7.11 -7.24 18.18
C GLU A 149 6.22 -6.34 19.04
N PRO A 150 6.64 -6.00 20.28
CA PRO A 150 5.96 -5.01 21.11
C PRO A 150 5.72 -3.69 20.36
N GLY A 151 4.54 -3.10 20.52
CA GLY A 151 4.18 -1.83 19.89
C GLY A 151 3.79 -1.88 18.41
N GLN A 152 4.02 -2.98 17.67
CA GLN A 152 3.54 -3.09 16.28
C GLN A 152 2.01 -2.97 16.17
N ALA A 153 1.26 -3.65 17.05
CA ALA A 153 -0.20 -3.54 17.06
C ALA A 153 -0.66 -2.08 17.29
N PHE A 154 0.01 -1.36 18.20
CA PHE A 154 -0.26 0.06 18.44
C PHE A 154 0.07 0.93 17.22
N VAL A 155 1.20 0.67 16.55
CA VAL A 155 1.55 1.38 15.31
C VAL A 155 0.48 1.14 14.25
N ALA A 156 0.02 -0.09 14.04
CA ALA A 156 -1.00 -0.39 13.04
C ALA A 156 -2.34 0.30 13.32
N VAL A 157 -2.79 0.29 14.58
CA VAL A 157 -4.06 0.92 15.00
C VAL A 157 -3.95 2.45 14.94
N SER A 158 -2.84 3.03 15.40
CA SER A 158 -2.65 4.49 15.43
C SER A 158 -2.53 5.13 14.05
N ARG A 159 -2.34 4.35 12.97
CA ARG A 159 -2.43 4.87 11.61
C ARG A 159 -3.86 5.09 11.13
N VAL A 160 -4.86 4.46 11.75
CA VAL A 160 -6.26 4.61 11.32
C VAL A 160 -6.88 5.82 12.03
N ARG A 161 -7.38 6.79 11.26
CA ARG A 161 -7.92 8.05 11.79
C ARG A 161 -9.16 7.92 12.66
N THR A 162 -9.96 6.88 12.42
CA THR A 162 -11.25 6.70 13.09
C THR A 162 -11.43 5.25 13.52
N LEU A 163 -12.08 5.06 14.68
CA LEU A 163 -12.49 3.74 15.15
C LEU A 163 -13.38 3.03 14.13
N ALA A 164 -14.27 3.75 13.44
CA ALA A 164 -15.13 3.21 12.39
C ALA A 164 -14.34 2.68 11.17
N GLY A 165 -13.15 3.23 10.92
CA GLY A 165 -12.24 2.74 9.88
C GLY A 165 -11.47 1.48 10.29
N LEU A 166 -11.50 1.09 11.56
CA LEU A 166 -10.70 0.01 12.10
C LEU A 166 -11.48 -1.31 12.04
N ASN A 167 -10.99 -2.27 11.27
CA ASN A 167 -11.59 -3.59 11.20
C ASN A 167 -10.52 -4.64 11.52
N PHE A 168 -10.81 -5.54 12.46
CA PHE A 168 -9.89 -6.61 12.81
C PHE A 168 -10.36 -7.92 12.19
N LYS A 169 -9.41 -8.72 11.69
CA LYS A 169 -9.75 -10.08 11.23
C LYS A 169 -10.28 -10.95 12.37
N GLU A 170 -9.69 -10.83 13.54
CA GLU A 170 -10.10 -11.46 14.79
C GLU A 170 -9.75 -10.51 15.94
N TRP A 171 -10.54 -10.57 17.02
CA TRP A 171 -10.23 -9.82 18.24
C TRP A 171 -8.93 -10.32 18.87
N PHE A 172 -8.03 -9.40 19.23
CA PHE A 172 -6.81 -9.74 19.94
C PHE A 172 -7.09 -10.05 21.41
N LYS A 173 -6.27 -10.93 22.00
CA LYS A 173 -6.34 -11.28 23.42
C LYS A 173 -5.53 -10.36 24.34
N GLY A 174 -4.70 -9.48 23.76
CA GLY A 174 -3.87 -8.52 24.49
C GLY A 174 -2.93 -7.73 23.56
N VAL A 175 -2.37 -6.63 24.06
CA VAL A 175 -1.36 -5.81 23.37
C VAL A 175 -0.06 -5.89 24.16
N HIS A 176 1.05 -6.21 23.49
CA HIS A 176 2.37 -6.22 24.11
C HIS A 176 3.01 -4.83 24.05
N VAL A 177 3.43 -4.34 25.20
CA VAL A 177 4.14 -3.06 25.39
C VAL A 177 5.52 -3.37 25.96
N SER A 178 6.54 -2.65 25.52
CA SER A 178 7.90 -2.78 26.06
C SER A 178 7.94 -2.29 27.52
N PRO A 179 8.46 -3.10 28.48
CA PRO A 179 8.65 -2.67 29.86
C PRO A 179 9.56 -1.44 29.99
N GLU A 180 10.57 -1.32 29.15
CA GLU A 180 11.50 -0.20 29.11
C GLU A 180 10.81 1.11 28.73
N ALA A 181 9.87 1.06 27.78
CA ALA A 181 9.06 2.22 27.41
C ALA A 181 8.14 2.65 28.56
N ILE A 182 7.55 1.70 29.30
CA ILE A 182 6.72 2.01 30.47
C ILE A 182 7.54 2.73 31.54
N GLU A 183 8.74 2.24 31.82
CA GLU A 183 9.61 2.83 32.84
C GLU A 183 10.09 4.23 32.44
N PHE A 184 10.46 4.42 31.17
CA PHE A 184 10.80 5.73 30.64
C PHE A 184 9.67 6.74 30.82
N TYR A 185 8.42 6.42 30.44
CA TYR A 185 7.31 7.37 30.59
C TYR A 185 6.96 7.66 32.07
N ARG A 186 7.15 6.71 32.99
CA ARG A 186 7.01 6.98 34.44
C ARG A 186 8.02 7.98 34.96
N THR A 187 9.24 7.99 34.41
CA THR A 187 10.30 8.94 34.81
C THR A 187 10.13 10.34 34.23
N VAL A 188 9.31 10.50 33.18
CA VAL A 188 9.09 11.79 32.49
C VAL A 188 7.83 12.50 32.99
N GLU A 189 6.87 11.76 33.58
CA GLU A 189 5.64 12.31 34.17
C GLU A 189 5.71 12.52 35.70
N GLY A 190 6.86 12.28 36.33
CA GLY A 190 7.13 12.53 37.75
C GLY A 190 8.12 13.66 37.98
#